data_AF-A0A2D8EUN9-F1
#
_entry.id   AF-A0A2D8EUN9-F1
#
_cell.length_a   1.000
_cell.length_b   1.000
_cell.length_c   1.000
_cell.angle_alpha   90.00
_cell.angle_beta   90.00
_cell.angle_gamma   90.00
#
_symmetry.space_group_name_H-M   'P 1'
#
loop_
_entity.id
_entity.type
_entity.pdbx_description
1 polymer ?
#
loop_
_entity_poly.entity_id
_entity_poly.type
_entity_poly.pdbx_seq_one_letter_code
_entity_poly.pdbx_strand_id
1 'polypeptide(L)'
;MEYWGTLDGKMAEEAGLDVAEQMDEFDQVQVNVWVCGTIVLRCVLNPFTPARIPYQVFPYEINPYQIWGVGIAENMEDAQMLMNGHVRMAIDNLALAGNLVFDVDEASLVPGQNMDIFPGKIFRRQSGVTGTAINGLKFPNTAGENIQMYQISRQLADEETGIPSITHGQTGVTGTGRTAAGLSMLMGSAGLSMKTVIKNIDDHLLKPIGEAFFQWNMQFGENIEDVTGDLEIKPRGVAAVMQKEVRTQRLTSLLQTVANPMLAPFVKIPNLMRELAISQDIDPDSLVNDQNEAQVYAQMLQGMMQNAQQAAGAEAGDPTQQQGLAPNGGVPSGPPGIDDSGRGNGTIGVGTAPSAGEAGFTGNAPQVEE
;
A
#
# COMPACT_ATOMS: atom_id res chain seq x y z
N MET A 1 10.38 -36.41 -15.43
CA MET A 1 10.65 -35.92 -14.06
C MET A 1 12.13 -36.07 -13.83
N GLU A 2 12.74 -35.05 -13.24
CA GLU A 2 14.12 -35.10 -12.81
C GLU A 2 14.11 -35.19 -11.28
N TYR A 3 14.72 -36.23 -10.74
CA TYR A 3 14.81 -36.47 -9.31
C TYR A 3 16.24 -36.17 -8.85
N TRP A 4 16.35 -35.40 -7.77
CA TRP A 4 17.60 -35.12 -7.08
C TRP A 4 17.42 -35.50 -5.62
N GLY A 5 18.24 -36.40 -5.12
CA GLY A 5 18.10 -36.88 -3.75
C GLY A 5 19.07 -38.01 -3.43
N THR A 6 18.88 -38.62 -2.27
CA THR A 6 19.68 -39.74 -1.80
C THR A 6 19.06 -41.06 -2.25
N LEU A 7 19.90 -41.94 -2.76
CA LEU A 7 19.54 -43.31 -3.14
C LEU A 7 20.51 -44.27 -2.46
N ASP A 8 19.99 -45.40 -1.98
CA ASP A 8 20.82 -46.46 -1.40
C ASP A 8 21.64 -47.14 -2.53
N GLY A 9 22.85 -47.59 -2.22
CA GLY A 9 23.79 -48.18 -3.19
C GLY A 9 23.16 -49.29 -4.04
N LYS A 10 22.38 -50.18 -3.42
CA LYS A 10 21.66 -51.25 -4.13
C LYS A 10 20.69 -50.73 -5.20
N MET A 11 19.89 -49.71 -4.85
CA MET A 11 18.92 -49.13 -5.79
C MET A 11 19.61 -48.32 -6.88
N ALA A 12 20.78 -47.74 -6.58
CA ALA A 12 21.60 -47.03 -7.56
C ALA A 12 22.17 -48.00 -8.61
N GLU A 13 22.67 -49.16 -8.19
CA GLU A 13 23.09 -50.24 -9.10
C GLU A 13 21.94 -50.73 -9.98
N GLU A 14 20.77 -51.01 -9.39
CA GLU A 14 19.57 -51.42 -10.13
C GLU A 14 19.11 -50.36 -11.15
N ALA A 15 19.32 -49.08 -10.84
CA ALA A 15 19.03 -47.95 -11.73
C ALA A 15 20.08 -47.73 -12.83
N GLY A 16 21.12 -48.57 -12.90
CA GLY A 16 22.17 -48.54 -13.92
C GLY A 16 23.32 -47.59 -13.61
N LEU A 17 23.54 -47.23 -12.35
CA LEU A 17 24.73 -46.50 -11.91
C LEU A 17 25.88 -47.52 -11.73
N ASP A 18 26.99 -47.34 -12.45
CA ASP A 18 28.23 -48.08 -12.19
C ASP A 18 28.83 -47.57 -10.88
N VAL A 19 28.38 -48.15 -9.76
CA VAL A 19 28.95 -47.87 -8.44
C VAL A 19 30.31 -48.56 -8.41
N ALA A 20 31.39 -47.78 -8.23
CA ALA A 20 32.71 -48.37 -8.01
C ALA A 20 32.61 -49.39 -6.86
N GLU A 21 33.28 -50.54 -6.95
CA GLU A 21 33.26 -51.72 -6.03
C GLU A 21 33.58 -51.42 -4.54
N GLN A 22 33.55 -50.15 -4.12
CA GLN A 22 33.98 -49.61 -2.84
C GLN A 22 32.83 -49.05 -1.98
N MET A 23 31.58 -49.06 -2.45
CA MET A 23 30.41 -48.67 -1.65
C MET A 23 29.67 -49.89 -1.12
N ASP A 24 29.34 -49.88 0.17
CA ASP A 24 28.52 -50.90 0.80
C ASP A 24 27.05 -50.78 0.35
N GLU A 25 26.27 -51.86 0.46
CA GLU A 25 24.86 -51.91 0.04
C GLU A 25 24.01 -50.84 0.76
N PHE A 26 24.45 -50.44 1.95
CA PHE A 26 23.82 -49.45 2.83
C PHE A 26 24.36 -48.03 2.69
N ASP A 27 25.36 -47.80 1.83
CA ASP A 27 25.90 -46.47 1.61
C ASP A 27 24.90 -45.63 0.81
N GLN A 28 24.70 -44.38 1.24
CA GLN A 28 23.78 -43.43 0.61
C GLN A 28 24.55 -42.48 -0.29
N VAL A 29 24.16 -42.44 -1.57
CA VAL A 29 24.72 -41.52 -2.55
C VAL A 29 23.69 -40.49 -2.98
N GLN A 30 24.13 -39.25 -3.19
CA GLN A 30 23.30 -38.28 -3.89
C GLN A 30 23.37 -38.51 -5.40
N VAL A 31 22.20 -38.64 -6.03
CA VAL A 31 22.04 -38.94 -7.45
C VAL A 31 21.09 -37.97 -8.13
N ASN A 32 21.27 -37.86 -9.44
CA ASN A 32 20.35 -37.26 -10.37
C ASN A 32 19.75 -38.37 -11.26
N VAL A 33 18.44 -38.57 -11.17
CA VAL A 33 17.73 -39.63 -11.89
C VAL A 33 16.67 -39.03 -12.79
N TRP A 34 16.69 -39.40 -14.07
CA TRP A 34 15.73 -38.94 -15.07
C TRP A 34 14.71 -40.03 -15.30
N VAL A 35 13.44 -39.74 -14.99
CA VAL A 35 12.34 -40.71 -15.04
C VAL A 35 11.28 -40.23 -16.03
N CYS A 36 10.83 -41.13 -16.90
CA CYS A 36 9.68 -40.91 -17.78
C CYS A 36 8.64 -42.02 -17.54
N GLY A 37 7.54 -41.68 -16.87
CA GLY A 37 6.55 -42.67 -16.44
C GLY A 37 7.16 -43.66 -15.46
N THR A 38 7.19 -44.94 -15.84
CA THR A 38 7.79 -46.03 -15.06
C THR A 38 9.19 -46.42 -15.52
N ILE A 39 9.79 -45.67 -16.47
CA ILE A 39 11.08 -45.99 -17.07
C ILE A 39 12.13 -45.01 -16.55
N VAL A 40 13.22 -45.54 -16.00
CA VAL A 40 14.44 -44.78 -15.71
C VAL A 40 15.21 -44.60 -17.01
N LEU A 41 15.43 -43.35 -17.40
CA LEU A 41 16.17 -42.99 -18.62
C LEU A 41 17.67 -42.87 -18.35
N ARG A 42 18.03 -42.35 -17.17
CA ARG A 42 19.42 -42.05 -16.80
C ARG A 42 19.53 -41.95 -15.28
N CYS A 43 20.60 -42.50 -14.71
CA CYS A 43 21.02 -42.31 -13.33
C CYS A 43 22.48 -41.82 -13.35
N VAL A 44 22.77 -40.72 -12.67
CA VAL A 44 24.13 -40.17 -12.53
C VAL A 44 24.36 -39.74 -11.09
N LEU A 45 25.59 -39.86 -10.59
CA LEU A 45 25.98 -39.23 -9.33
C LEU A 45 25.78 -37.72 -9.40
N ASN A 46 25.45 -37.11 -8.28
CA ASN A 46 25.38 -35.67 -8.17
C ASN A 46 26.75 -35.07 -8.54
N PRO A 47 26.85 -34.26 -9.60
CA PRO A 47 28.13 -33.72 -10.04
C PRO A 47 28.67 -32.64 -9.11
N PHE A 48 27.88 -32.15 -8.15
CA PHE A 48 28.28 -31.07 -7.25
C PHE A 48 29.09 -31.57 -6.06
N THR A 49 30.17 -30.84 -5.76
CA THR A 49 31.00 -31.08 -4.58
C THR A 49 31.07 -29.79 -3.76
N PRO A 50 30.40 -29.69 -2.59
CA PRO A 50 29.58 -30.71 -1.92
C PRO A 50 28.22 -30.96 -2.61
N ALA A 51 27.61 -32.11 -2.32
CA ALA A 51 26.35 -32.54 -2.92
C ALA A 51 25.20 -31.59 -2.58
N ARG A 52 24.52 -31.06 -3.60
CA ARG A 52 23.44 -30.08 -3.48
C ARG A 52 22.34 -30.35 -4.48
N ILE A 53 21.11 -29.97 -4.12
CA ILE A 53 19.94 -30.08 -5.00
C ILE A 53 19.78 -28.74 -5.74
N PRO A 54 19.75 -28.71 -7.08
CA PRO A 54 19.64 -27.48 -7.86
C PRO A 54 18.19 -26.99 -7.98
N TYR A 55 17.43 -27.08 -6.89
CA TYR A 55 16.07 -26.54 -6.82
C TYR A 55 16.00 -25.48 -5.72
N GLN A 56 15.43 -24.34 -6.07
CA GLN A 56 15.24 -23.21 -5.19
C GLN A 56 13.74 -22.98 -5.08
N VAL A 57 13.27 -22.86 -3.84
CA VAL A 57 11.86 -22.60 -3.55
C VAL A 57 11.78 -21.25 -2.86
N PHE A 58 10.94 -20.38 -3.37
CA PHE A 58 10.66 -19.10 -2.76
C PHE A 58 9.20 -19.09 -2.28
N PRO A 59 8.95 -19.07 -0.96
CA PRO A 59 7.61 -18.89 -0.43
C PRO A 59 7.22 -17.41 -0.44
N TYR A 60 5.94 -17.10 -0.71
CA TYR A 60 5.41 -15.75 -0.51
C TYR A 60 5.43 -15.40 0.98
N GLU A 61 4.80 -16.24 1.80
CA GLU A 61 4.93 -16.26 3.26
C GLU A 61 5.48 -17.60 3.74
N ILE A 62 6.41 -17.57 4.69
CA ILE A 62 7.08 -18.77 5.19
C ILE A 62 6.15 -19.50 6.16
N ASN A 63 5.78 -20.74 5.82
CA ASN A 63 5.15 -21.65 6.77
C ASN A 63 6.20 -22.58 7.40
N PRO A 64 6.40 -22.56 8.73
CA PRO A 64 7.37 -23.44 9.39
C PRO A 64 7.09 -24.92 9.07
N TYR A 65 8.17 -25.68 8.89
CA TYR A 65 8.11 -27.13 8.63
C TYR A 65 7.47 -27.54 7.30
N GLN A 66 7.21 -26.61 6.38
CA GLN A 66 6.74 -26.90 5.04
C GLN A 66 7.66 -26.29 3.98
N ILE A 67 7.75 -26.97 2.83
CA ILE A 67 8.47 -26.47 1.66
C ILE A 67 7.64 -25.38 0.96
N TRP A 68 6.31 -25.50 1.01
CA TRP A 68 5.38 -24.56 0.41
C TRP A 68 5.10 -23.40 1.35
N GLY A 69 4.98 -22.20 0.78
CA GLY A 69 4.54 -21.02 1.48
C GLY A 69 3.03 -20.83 1.41
N VAL A 70 2.54 -19.89 2.20
CA VAL A 70 1.13 -19.44 2.15
C VAL A 70 1.01 -18.36 1.08
N GLY A 71 -0.03 -18.45 0.25
CA GLY A 71 -0.30 -17.49 -0.81
C GLY A 71 -1.31 -16.41 -0.40
N ILE A 72 -1.32 -15.29 -1.12
CA ILE A 72 -2.27 -14.18 -0.89
C ILE A 72 -3.74 -14.67 -0.94
N ALA A 73 -4.05 -15.59 -1.85
CA ALA A 73 -5.39 -16.13 -2.01
C ALA A 73 -5.84 -16.96 -0.80
N GLU A 74 -4.92 -17.67 -0.16
CA GLU A 74 -5.18 -18.45 1.05
C GLU A 74 -5.39 -17.52 2.25
N ASN A 75 -4.59 -16.46 2.36
CA ASN A 75 -4.76 -15.44 3.42
C ASN A 75 -6.12 -14.74 3.36
N MET A 76 -6.67 -14.50 2.16
CA MET A 76 -7.97 -13.86 2.01
C MET A 76 -9.16 -14.82 1.88
N GLU A 77 -8.97 -16.14 2.03
CA GLU A 77 -10.01 -17.13 1.73
C GLU A 77 -11.30 -16.86 2.53
N ASP A 78 -11.16 -16.64 3.84
CA ASP A 78 -12.28 -16.35 4.73
C ASP A 78 -13.00 -15.04 4.37
N ALA A 79 -12.24 -13.98 4.14
CA ALA A 79 -12.78 -12.69 3.74
C ALA A 79 -13.50 -12.79 2.38
N GLN A 80 -12.94 -13.54 1.43
CA GLN A 80 -13.53 -13.78 0.12
C GLN A 80 -14.83 -14.59 0.23
N MET A 81 -14.90 -15.59 1.11
CA MET A 81 -16.13 -16.33 1.38
C MET A 81 -17.25 -15.41 1.90
N LEU A 82 -16.93 -14.52 2.85
CA LEU A 82 -17.88 -13.54 3.37
C LEU A 82 -18.35 -12.56 2.28
N MET A 83 -17.41 -12.02 1.49
CA MET A 83 -17.71 -11.12 0.37
C MET A 83 -18.67 -11.78 -0.63
N ASN A 84 -18.36 -13.01 -1.05
CA ASN A 84 -19.18 -13.77 -1.99
C ASN A 84 -20.57 -14.08 -1.41
N GLY A 85 -20.64 -14.44 -0.13
CA GLY A 85 -21.90 -14.72 0.57
C GLY A 85 -22.82 -13.50 0.58
N HIS A 86 -22.32 -12.35 1.05
CA HIS A 86 -23.13 -11.13 1.16
C HIS A 86 -23.54 -10.56 -0.20
N VAL A 87 -22.66 -10.63 -1.21
CA VAL A 87 -23.02 -10.17 -2.56
C VAL A 87 -24.12 -11.05 -3.17
N ARG A 88 -24.05 -12.37 -3.01
CA ARG A 88 -25.12 -13.28 -3.46
C ARG A 88 -26.44 -12.99 -2.76
N MET A 89 -26.42 -12.84 -1.43
CA MET A 89 -27.62 -12.49 -0.66
C MET A 89 -28.20 -11.12 -1.05
N ALA A 90 -27.35 -10.15 -1.37
CA ALA A 90 -27.80 -8.85 -1.87
C ALA A 90 -28.51 -8.98 -3.23
N ILE A 91 -27.96 -9.76 -4.16
CA ILE A 91 -28.55 -9.99 -5.48
C ILE A 91 -29.91 -10.69 -5.35
N ASP A 92 -30.00 -11.73 -4.52
CA ASP A 92 -31.24 -12.47 -4.30
C ASP A 92 -32.31 -11.59 -3.62
N ASN A 93 -31.91 -10.77 -2.65
CA ASN A 93 -32.82 -9.82 -2.02
C ASN A 93 -33.29 -8.75 -3.01
N LEU A 94 -32.41 -8.20 -3.85
CA LEU A 94 -32.79 -7.24 -4.89
C LEU A 94 -33.72 -7.86 -5.94
N ALA A 95 -33.53 -9.13 -6.29
CA ALA A 95 -34.44 -9.83 -7.19
C ALA A 95 -35.86 -9.93 -6.60
N LEU A 96 -36.00 -10.14 -5.29
CA LEU A 96 -37.29 -10.18 -4.61
C LEU A 96 -37.88 -8.77 -4.37
N ALA A 97 -37.07 -7.83 -3.88
CA ALA A 97 -37.50 -6.47 -3.57
C ALA A 97 -37.71 -5.57 -4.81
N GLY A 98 -37.07 -5.92 -5.93
CA GLY A 98 -37.23 -5.26 -7.22
C GLY A 98 -38.54 -5.61 -7.93
N ASN A 99 -39.15 -6.75 -7.57
CA ASN A 99 -40.45 -7.15 -8.06
C ASN A 99 -41.56 -6.60 -7.15
N LEU A 100 -42.59 -6.02 -7.76
CA LEU A 100 -43.79 -5.60 -7.04
C LEU A 100 -44.78 -6.76 -6.98
N VAL A 101 -45.12 -7.21 -5.78
CA VAL A 101 -46.16 -8.23 -5.57
C VAL A 101 -47.46 -7.53 -5.23
N PHE A 102 -48.56 -7.99 -5.82
CA PHE A 102 -49.89 -7.46 -5.54
C PHE A 102 -50.64 -8.43 -4.63
N ASP A 103 -51.12 -7.91 -3.50
CA ASP A 103 -52.13 -8.55 -2.68
C ASP A 103 -53.50 -8.09 -3.19
N VAL A 104 -54.32 -9.04 -3.63
CA VAL A 104 -55.59 -8.78 -4.30
C VAL A 104 -56.70 -9.49 -3.55
N ASP A 105 -57.65 -8.71 -3.05
CA ASP A 105 -58.89 -9.26 -2.48
C ASP A 105 -59.92 -9.48 -3.60
N GLU A 106 -60.07 -10.75 -4.01
CA GLU A 106 -60.98 -11.15 -5.07
C GLU A 106 -62.46 -10.91 -4.72
N ALA A 107 -62.83 -10.90 -3.43
CA ALA A 107 -64.20 -10.64 -2.99
C ALA A 107 -64.62 -9.17 -3.18
N SER A 108 -63.65 -8.26 -3.25
CA SER A 108 -63.87 -6.84 -3.49
C SER A 108 -63.92 -6.48 -4.99
N LEU A 109 -63.52 -7.41 -5.87
CA LEU A 109 -63.47 -7.24 -7.32
C LEU A 109 -64.67 -7.90 -8.01
N VAL A 110 -64.99 -7.45 -9.23
CA VAL A 110 -66.04 -8.08 -10.02
C VAL A 110 -65.58 -9.48 -10.46
N PRO A 111 -66.36 -10.55 -10.19
CA PRO A 111 -65.97 -11.92 -10.55
C PRO A 111 -65.74 -12.10 -12.06
N GLY A 112 -64.68 -12.83 -12.42
CA GLY A 112 -64.34 -13.14 -13.81
C GLY A 112 -63.56 -12.05 -14.57
N GLN A 113 -63.08 -11.01 -13.89
CA GLN A 113 -62.20 -10.01 -14.50
C GLN A 113 -60.78 -10.56 -14.71
N ASN A 114 -60.15 -10.27 -15.87
CA ASN A 114 -58.76 -10.65 -16.13
C ASN A 114 -57.78 -9.89 -15.21
N MET A 115 -56.93 -10.63 -14.49
CA MET A 115 -55.90 -10.14 -13.56
C MET A 115 -54.57 -9.72 -14.21
N ASP A 116 -54.42 -9.88 -15.53
CA ASP A 116 -53.22 -9.40 -16.24
C ASP A 116 -53.10 -7.88 -16.15
N ILE A 117 -51.91 -7.44 -15.72
CA ILE A 117 -51.55 -6.04 -15.51
C ILE A 117 -50.73 -5.54 -16.70
N PHE A 118 -51.18 -4.42 -17.28
CA PHE A 118 -50.47 -3.67 -18.32
C PHE A 118 -50.72 -2.17 -18.11
N PRO A 119 -49.86 -1.29 -18.67
CA PRO A 119 -50.04 0.16 -18.54
C PRO A 119 -51.45 0.61 -18.97
N GLY A 120 -52.19 1.28 -18.07
CA GLY A 120 -53.55 1.76 -18.33
C GLY A 120 -54.69 0.79 -17.99
N LYS A 121 -54.41 -0.38 -17.40
CA LYS A 121 -55.43 -1.33 -16.94
C LYS A 121 -56.32 -0.72 -15.84
N ILE A 122 -57.64 -0.87 -15.99
CA ILE A 122 -58.65 -0.43 -15.01
C ILE A 122 -59.29 -1.65 -14.33
N PHE A 123 -59.23 -1.71 -13.00
CA PHE A 123 -59.92 -2.72 -12.19
C PHE A 123 -61.30 -2.23 -11.76
N ARG A 124 -62.33 -3.07 -11.92
CA ARG A 124 -63.70 -2.74 -11.54
C ARG A 124 -64.00 -3.35 -10.19
N ARG A 125 -64.45 -2.53 -9.25
CA ARG A 125 -64.85 -2.96 -7.91
C ARG A 125 -66.32 -3.33 -7.87
N GLN A 126 -66.67 -4.25 -6.98
CA GLN A 126 -68.06 -4.54 -6.68
C GLN A 126 -68.70 -3.34 -5.94
N SER A 127 -69.93 -3.00 -6.32
CA SER A 127 -70.64 -1.85 -5.74
C SER A 127 -70.93 -2.11 -4.25
N GLY A 128 -70.65 -1.12 -3.40
CA GLY A 128 -70.92 -1.18 -1.95
C GLY A 128 -69.74 -1.62 -1.08
N VAL A 129 -68.59 -2.00 -1.66
CA VAL A 129 -67.38 -2.36 -0.89
C VAL A 129 -66.47 -1.15 -0.72
N THR A 130 -66.12 -0.82 0.52
CA THR A 130 -65.23 0.29 0.89
C THR A 130 -63.83 -0.24 1.25
N GLY A 131 -62.78 0.24 0.57
CA GLY A 131 -61.38 -0.17 0.83
C GLY A 131 -60.50 -0.15 -0.42
N THR A 132 -59.21 -0.49 -0.24
CA THR A 132 -58.26 -0.79 -1.34
C THR A 132 -58.36 -2.27 -1.70
N ALA A 133 -58.81 -2.57 -2.91
CA ALA A 133 -58.96 -3.96 -3.39
C ALA A 133 -57.65 -4.57 -3.91
N ILE A 134 -56.67 -3.73 -4.22
CA ILE A 134 -55.35 -4.12 -4.72
C ILE A 134 -54.32 -3.33 -3.91
N ASN A 135 -53.44 -4.04 -3.21
CA ASN A 135 -52.34 -3.45 -2.45
C ASN A 135 -51.01 -3.89 -3.08
N GLY A 136 -50.13 -2.93 -3.33
CA GLY A 136 -48.75 -3.24 -3.72
C GLY A 136 -47.93 -3.57 -2.48
N LEU A 137 -47.60 -4.84 -2.30
CA LEU A 137 -46.64 -5.29 -1.28
C LEU A 137 -45.22 -5.10 -1.84
N LYS A 138 -44.45 -4.25 -1.17
CA LYS A 138 -43.02 -4.11 -1.42
C LYS A 138 -42.26 -4.88 -0.36
N PHE A 139 -41.47 -5.87 -0.77
CA PHE A 139 -40.57 -6.55 0.16
C PHE A 139 -39.50 -5.58 0.69
N PRO A 140 -39.12 -5.68 1.99
CA PRO A 140 -38.05 -4.88 2.54
C PRO A 140 -36.75 -5.18 1.81
N ASN A 141 -36.07 -4.11 1.38
CA ASN A 141 -34.78 -4.18 0.72
C ASN A 141 -33.68 -4.19 1.79
N THR A 142 -33.05 -5.34 2.00
CA THR A 142 -31.90 -5.52 2.90
C THR A 142 -30.56 -5.54 2.15
N ALA A 143 -30.57 -5.20 0.85
CA ALA A 143 -29.37 -5.21 0.04
C ALA A 143 -28.36 -4.15 0.48
N GLY A 144 -28.82 -3.03 1.06
CA GLY A 144 -27.94 -1.98 1.59
C GLY A 144 -27.06 -2.49 2.73
N GLU A 145 -27.66 -3.22 3.68
CA GLU A 145 -26.99 -3.83 4.82
C GLU A 145 -26.00 -4.93 4.37
N ASN A 146 -26.38 -5.72 3.36
CA ASN A 146 -25.48 -6.71 2.76
C ASN A 146 -24.28 -6.07 2.04
N ILE A 147 -24.49 -4.95 1.35
CA ILE A 147 -23.39 -4.19 0.72
C ILE A 147 -22.47 -3.59 1.79
N GLN A 148 -23.02 -3.14 2.93
CA GLN A 148 -22.20 -2.68 4.05
C GLN A 148 -21.31 -3.80 4.60
N MET A 149 -21.86 -5.02 4.75
CA MET A 149 -21.06 -6.18 5.16
C MET A 149 -20.02 -6.59 4.13
N TYR A 150 -20.31 -6.43 2.84
CA TYR A 150 -19.30 -6.60 1.78
C TYR A 150 -18.14 -5.60 1.93
N GLN A 151 -18.42 -4.33 2.22
CA GLN A 151 -17.38 -3.31 2.42
C GLN A 151 -16.50 -3.61 3.63
N ILE A 152 -17.08 -4.09 4.74
CA ILE A 152 -16.33 -4.53 5.92
C ILE A 152 -15.47 -5.75 5.60
N SER A 153 -16.05 -6.75 4.93
CA SER A 153 -15.32 -7.97 4.53
C SER A 153 -14.16 -7.65 3.60
N ARG A 154 -14.33 -6.66 2.72
CA ARG A 154 -13.26 -6.16 1.88
C ARG A 154 -12.14 -5.47 2.68
N GLN A 155 -12.49 -4.68 3.69
CA GLN A 155 -11.48 -4.11 4.60
C GLN A 155 -10.71 -5.21 5.34
N LEU A 156 -11.39 -6.27 5.78
CA LEU A 156 -10.71 -7.44 6.35
C LEU A 156 -9.75 -8.07 5.34
N ALA A 157 -10.14 -8.24 4.08
CA ALA A 157 -9.23 -8.74 3.04
C ALA A 157 -7.98 -7.85 2.86
N ASP A 158 -8.14 -6.52 2.94
CA ASP A 158 -7.03 -5.57 2.89
C ASP A 158 -6.07 -5.74 4.10
N GLU A 159 -6.62 -6.04 5.28
CA GLU A 159 -5.88 -6.26 6.53
C GLU A 159 -5.15 -7.62 6.53
N GLU A 160 -5.83 -8.70 6.14
CA GLU A 160 -5.28 -10.07 6.09
C GLU A 160 -4.18 -10.22 5.02
N THR A 161 -4.33 -9.57 3.87
CA THR A 161 -3.28 -9.60 2.82
C THR A 161 -2.14 -8.62 3.09
N GLY A 162 -2.34 -7.68 4.01
CA GLY A 162 -1.41 -6.57 4.24
C GLY A 162 -1.23 -5.64 3.03
N ILE A 163 -2.11 -5.71 2.01
CA ILE A 163 -2.08 -4.84 0.84
C ILE A 163 -3.37 -3.99 0.83
N PRO A 164 -3.35 -2.79 1.44
CA PRO A 164 -4.55 -1.99 1.54
C PRO A 164 -4.96 -1.42 0.19
N SER A 165 -6.27 -1.30 -0.03
CA SER A 165 -6.86 -0.84 -1.29
C SER A 165 -6.52 0.60 -1.68
N ILE A 166 -6.00 1.40 -0.73
CA ILE A 166 -5.41 2.71 -1.01
C ILE A 166 -4.22 2.62 -1.99
N THR A 167 -3.48 1.52 -1.95
CA THR A 167 -2.32 1.26 -2.81
C THR A 167 -2.74 1.11 -4.28
N HIS A 168 -3.97 0.64 -4.52
CA HIS A 168 -4.53 0.44 -5.84
C HIS A 168 -5.32 1.64 -6.37
N GLY A 169 -5.23 2.80 -5.70
CA GLY A 169 -5.87 4.04 -6.14
C GLY A 169 -7.36 4.17 -5.76
N GLN A 170 -7.90 3.28 -4.94
CA GLN A 170 -9.24 3.46 -4.38
C GLN A 170 -9.19 4.40 -3.18
N THR A 171 -9.58 5.65 -3.40
CA THR A 171 -9.77 6.71 -2.40
C THR A 171 -11.05 6.52 -1.57
N GLY A 172 -11.33 5.28 -1.14
CA GLY A 172 -12.43 4.97 -0.22
C GLY A 172 -12.17 5.39 1.23
N VAL A 173 -11.12 6.18 1.48
CA VAL A 173 -10.70 6.55 2.83
C VAL A 173 -11.58 7.69 3.35
N THR A 174 -12.51 7.36 4.23
CA THR A 174 -13.30 8.34 4.99
C THR A 174 -12.51 8.78 6.22
N GLY A 175 -12.59 10.07 6.58
CA GLY A 175 -11.98 10.61 7.79
C GLY A 175 -10.46 10.90 7.72
N THR A 176 -9.74 10.49 8.77
CA THR A 176 -8.34 10.90 9.07
C THR A 176 -7.29 10.37 8.09
N GLY A 177 -7.58 9.29 7.37
CA GLY A 177 -6.69 8.75 6.34
C GLY A 177 -6.64 9.57 5.04
N ARG A 178 -7.38 10.69 4.93
CA ARG A 178 -7.21 11.70 3.87
C ARG A 178 -6.08 12.69 4.15
N THR A 179 -5.59 12.77 5.39
CA THR A 179 -4.47 13.65 5.71
C THR A 179 -3.18 13.08 5.12
N ALA A 180 -2.31 13.92 4.55
CA ALA A 180 -1.06 13.45 3.96
C ALA A 180 -0.22 12.61 4.95
N ALA A 181 -0.26 12.96 6.24
CA ALA A 181 0.38 12.19 7.30
C ALA A 181 -0.30 10.84 7.57
N GLY A 182 -1.64 10.79 7.69
CA GLY A 182 -2.39 9.55 7.89
C GLY A 182 -2.28 8.59 6.70
N LEU A 183 -2.32 9.12 5.47
CA LEU A 183 -2.10 8.35 4.26
C LEU A 183 -0.67 7.80 4.21
N SER A 184 0.34 8.62 4.55
CA SER A 184 1.74 8.17 4.58
C SER A 184 1.98 7.09 5.65
N MET A 185 1.30 7.17 6.81
CA MET A 185 1.37 6.12 7.83
C MET A 185 0.78 4.79 7.33
N LEU A 186 -0.38 4.84 6.67
CA LEU A 186 -1.02 3.64 6.10
C LEU A 186 -0.21 3.05 4.94
N MET A 187 0.42 3.88 4.11
CA MET A 187 1.32 3.41 3.05
C MET A 187 2.63 2.84 3.62
N GLY A 188 3.12 3.38 4.74
CA GLY A 188 4.28 2.85 5.44
C GLY A 188 4.06 1.45 6.01
N SER A 189 2.87 1.18 6.59
CA SER A 189 2.51 -0.16 7.08
C SER A 189 2.25 -1.15 5.93
N ALA A 190 1.57 -0.72 4.86
CA ALA A 190 1.39 -1.48 3.63
C ALA A 190 2.71 -1.91 2.97
N GLY A 191 3.73 -1.05 3.05
CA GLY A 191 5.05 -1.34 2.52
C GLY A 191 5.73 -2.51 3.23
N LEU A 192 5.40 -2.80 4.49
CA LEU A 192 6.08 -3.83 5.29
C LEU A 192 5.79 -5.26 4.79
N SER A 193 4.54 -5.57 4.45
CA SER A 193 4.14 -6.87 3.90
C SER A 193 4.87 -7.14 2.57
N MET A 194 4.83 -6.18 1.65
CA MET A 194 5.55 -6.25 0.37
C MET A 194 7.07 -6.37 0.55
N LYS A 195 7.66 -5.63 1.51
CA LYS A 195 9.09 -5.74 1.84
C LYS A 195 9.44 -7.14 2.36
N THR A 196 8.59 -7.77 3.16
CA THR A 196 8.82 -9.14 3.64
C THR A 196 8.86 -10.14 2.48
N VAL A 197 7.95 -10.00 1.51
CA VAL A 197 7.93 -10.84 0.30
C VAL A 197 9.20 -10.65 -0.53
N ILE A 198 9.62 -9.40 -0.74
CA ILE A 198 10.87 -9.10 -1.46
C ILE A 198 12.08 -9.65 -0.69
N LYS A 199 12.04 -9.64 0.66
CA LYS A 199 13.09 -10.23 1.49
C LYS A 199 13.15 -11.75 1.31
N ASN A 200 12.00 -12.40 1.20
CA ASN A 200 11.94 -13.84 0.93
C ASN A 200 12.52 -14.16 -0.46
N ILE A 201 12.30 -13.32 -1.47
CA ILE A 201 12.94 -13.45 -2.78
C ILE A 201 14.46 -13.25 -2.66
N ASP A 202 14.91 -12.21 -1.97
CA ASP A 202 16.34 -11.95 -1.72
C ASP A 202 17.01 -13.17 -1.04
N ASP A 203 16.43 -13.66 0.05
CA ASP A 203 17.00 -14.70 0.92
C ASP A 203 16.87 -16.13 0.35
N HIS A 204 15.74 -16.47 -0.28
CA HIS A 204 15.45 -17.84 -0.74
C HIS A 204 15.63 -18.07 -2.24
N LEU A 205 15.71 -17.00 -3.04
CA LEU A 205 15.94 -17.10 -4.49
C LEU A 205 17.29 -16.50 -4.88
N LEU A 206 17.52 -15.20 -4.66
CA LEU A 206 18.68 -14.51 -5.22
C LEU A 206 19.99 -14.93 -4.56
N LYS A 207 20.02 -15.04 -3.23
CA LYS A 207 21.21 -15.51 -2.51
C LYS A 207 21.58 -16.94 -2.89
N PRO A 208 20.68 -17.94 -2.82
CA PRO A 208 21.01 -19.32 -3.18
C PRO A 208 21.38 -19.49 -4.66
N ILE A 209 20.74 -18.76 -5.58
CA ILE A 209 21.09 -18.79 -7.00
C ILE A 209 22.50 -18.23 -7.23
N GLY A 210 22.82 -17.10 -6.61
CA GLY A 210 24.14 -16.50 -6.73
C GLY A 210 25.23 -17.44 -6.20
N GLU A 211 25.01 -18.05 -5.03
CA GLU A 211 25.92 -19.03 -4.44
C GLU A 211 26.04 -20.26 -5.33
N ALA A 212 24.91 -20.68 -5.93
CA ALA A 212 24.87 -21.82 -6.82
C ALA A 212 25.73 -21.60 -8.08
N PHE A 213 25.60 -20.44 -8.72
CA PHE A 213 26.40 -20.03 -9.87
C PHE A 213 27.87 -19.85 -9.53
N PHE A 214 28.17 -19.25 -8.38
CA PHE A 214 29.54 -19.08 -7.92
C PHE A 214 30.25 -20.43 -7.79
N GLN A 215 29.64 -21.37 -7.06
CA GLN A 215 30.15 -22.72 -6.90
C GLN A 215 30.21 -23.51 -8.22
N TRP A 216 29.22 -23.32 -9.11
CA TRP A 216 29.25 -23.91 -10.46
C TRP A 216 30.49 -23.44 -11.22
N ASN A 217 30.75 -22.14 -11.23
CA ASN A 217 31.91 -21.56 -11.91
C ASN A 217 33.23 -21.98 -11.26
N MET A 218 33.26 -22.18 -9.93
CA MET A 218 34.44 -22.70 -9.23
C MET A 218 34.73 -24.16 -9.57
N GLN A 219 33.70 -24.98 -9.83
CA GLN A 219 33.87 -26.40 -10.09
C GLN A 219 34.10 -26.71 -11.58
N PHE A 220 33.49 -25.95 -12.48
CA PHE A 220 33.46 -26.23 -13.93
C PHE A 220 34.06 -25.11 -14.79
N GLY A 221 34.61 -24.04 -14.19
CA GLY A 221 35.20 -22.93 -14.92
C GLY A 221 36.55 -23.28 -15.58
N GLU A 222 36.85 -22.66 -16.71
CA GLU A 222 38.11 -22.90 -17.44
C GLU A 222 39.31 -22.12 -16.86
N ASN A 223 39.07 -21.05 -16.07
CA ASN A 223 40.10 -20.12 -15.54
C ASN A 223 40.21 -20.14 -14.00
N ILE A 224 40.13 -21.32 -13.38
CA ILE A 224 40.06 -21.45 -11.90
C ILE A 224 41.35 -20.98 -11.21
N GLU A 225 42.52 -21.09 -11.87
CA GLU A 225 43.82 -20.73 -11.28
C GLU A 225 43.96 -19.25 -10.90
N ASP A 226 43.24 -18.34 -11.59
CA ASP A 226 43.26 -16.89 -11.31
C ASP A 226 42.11 -16.40 -10.43
N VAL A 227 41.09 -17.24 -10.19
CA VAL A 227 39.85 -16.85 -9.51
C VAL A 227 39.61 -17.74 -8.31
N THR A 228 40.44 -17.59 -7.27
CA THR A 228 40.25 -18.26 -5.97
C THR A 228 39.86 -17.23 -4.92
N GLY A 229 38.72 -17.40 -4.26
CA GLY A 229 38.30 -16.54 -3.15
C GLY A 229 36.94 -16.93 -2.57
N ASP A 230 36.67 -16.50 -1.34
CA ASP A 230 35.37 -16.70 -0.71
C ASP A 230 34.41 -15.58 -1.14
N LEU A 231 33.24 -15.95 -1.67
CA LEU A 231 32.19 -15.02 -2.05
C LEU A 231 31.02 -15.11 -1.06
N GLU A 232 30.71 -14.00 -0.40
CA GLU A 232 29.48 -13.84 0.38
C GLU A 232 28.49 -12.96 -0.39
N ILE A 233 27.36 -13.52 -0.79
CA ILE A 233 26.34 -12.78 -1.54
C ILE A 233 25.34 -12.18 -0.56
N LYS A 234 25.23 -10.84 -0.61
CA LYS A 234 24.28 -10.05 0.18
C LYS A 234 23.33 -9.32 -0.76
N PRO A 235 22.16 -9.89 -1.07
CA PRO A 235 21.11 -9.16 -1.78
C PRO A 235 20.76 -7.89 -0.99
N ARG A 236 20.65 -6.76 -1.69
CA ARG A 236 20.32 -5.46 -1.08
C ARG A 236 18.99 -4.91 -1.55
N GLY A 237 18.11 -5.74 -2.12
CA GLY A 237 16.83 -5.29 -2.69
C GLY A 237 16.00 -4.55 -1.64
N VAL A 238 15.63 -5.25 -0.57
CA VAL A 238 14.82 -4.64 0.51
C VAL A 238 15.61 -3.60 1.29
N ALA A 239 16.87 -3.91 1.62
CA ALA A 239 17.70 -3.05 2.46
C ALA A 239 17.94 -1.68 1.81
N ALA A 240 18.18 -1.62 0.50
CA ALA A 240 18.38 -0.36 -0.21
C ALA A 240 17.08 0.49 -0.23
N VAL A 241 15.93 -0.14 -0.45
CA VAL A 241 14.62 0.55 -0.44
C VAL A 241 14.31 1.09 0.96
N MET A 242 14.47 0.27 2.00
CA MET A 242 14.24 0.70 3.38
C MET A 242 15.21 1.79 3.82
N GLN A 243 16.49 1.67 3.48
CA GLN A 243 17.49 2.69 3.79
C GLN A 243 17.15 4.01 3.11
N LYS A 244 16.69 3.98 1.85
CA LYS A 244 16.27 5.18 1.12
C LYS A 244 15.07 5.85 1.79
N GLU A 245 14.04 5.09 2.13
CA GLU A 245 12.84 5.60 2.82
C GLU A 245 13.16 6.22 4.18
N VAL A 246 13.92 5.51 5.03
CA VAL A 246 14.35 6.02 6.34
C VAL A 246 15.25 7.25 6.18
N ARG A 247 16.11 7.27 5.16
CA ARG A 247 16.96 8.42 4.86
C ARG A 247 16.11 9.62 4.47
N THR A 248 15.15 9.48 3.56
CA THR A 248 14.23 10.56 3.17
C THR A 248 13.43 11.08 4.37
N GLN A 249 12.87 10.19 5.20
CA GLN A 249 12.12 10.59 6.39
C GLN A 249 12.99 11.39 7.39
N ARG A 250 14.22 10.93 7.64
CA ARG A 250 15.18 11.64 8.50
C ARG A 250 15.59 12.99 7.92
N LEU A 251 15.82 13.07 6.60
CA LEU A 251 16.17 14.32 5.91
C LEU A 251 15.01 15.33 5.96
N THR A 252 13.76 14.90 5.78
CA THR A 252 12.58 15.76 5.90
C THR A 252 12.40 16.25 7.34
N SER A 253 12.57 15.39 8.36
CA SER A 253 12.52 15.80 9.77
C SER A 253 13.64 16.78 10.14
N LEU A 254 14.84 16.57 9.59
CA LEU A 254 15.96 17.49 9.77
C LEU A 254 15.67 18.84 9.09
N LEU A 255 15.07 18.84 7.89
CA LEU A 255 14.66 20.07 7.20
C LEU A 255 13.63 20.87 8.01
N GLN A 256 12.64 20.19 8.63
CA GLN A 256 11.68 20.84 9.53
C GLN A 256 12.37 21.44 10.77
N THR A 257 13.41 20.80 11.29
CA THR A 257 14.18 21.30 12.45
C THR A 257 15.04 22.51 12.06
N VAL A 258 15.61 22.50 10.85
CA VAL A 258 16.43 23.59 10.29
C VAL A 258 15.60 24.80 9.90
N ALA A 259 14.28 24.65 9.73
CA ALA A 259 13.37 25.79 9.59
C ALA A 259 13.39 26.74 10.81
N ASN A 260 13.95 26.31 11.96
CA ASN A 260 14.24 27.19 13.08
C ASN A 260 15.41 28.15 12.73
N PRO A 261 15.18 29.47 12.69
CA PRO A 261 16.19 30.47 12.32
C PRO A 261 17.44 30.47 13.22
N MET A 262 17.35 29.94 14.45
CA MET A 262 18.49 29.85 15.36
C MET A 262 19.46 28.72 15.03
N LEU A 263 18.99 27.66 14.36
CA LEU A 263 19.79 26.49 13.99
C LEU A 263 20.30 26.57 12.54
N ALA A 264 19.67 27.40 11.71
CA ALA A 264 20.03 27.62 10.31
C ALA A 264 21.53 27.95 10.05
N PRO A 265 22.22 28.77 10.88
CA PRO A 265 23.65 29.08 10.65
C PRO A 265 24.59 27.90 10.88
N PHE A 266 24.17 26.89 11.64
CA PHE A 266 25.00 25.74 12.01
C PHE A 266 24.85 24.55 11.06
N VAL A 267 23.96 24.65 10.06
CA VAL A 267 23.63 23.56 9.14
C VAL A 267 23.92 23.95 7.70
N LYS A 268 24.57 23.05 6.95
CA LYS A 268 24.82 23.23 5.51
C LYS A 268 23.54 22.95 4.71
N ILE A 269 22.60 23.89 4.72
CA ILE A 269 21.28 23.79 4.05
C ILE A 269 21.40 23.33 2.57
N PRO A 270 22.33 23.86 1.74
CA PRO A 270 22.44 23.42 0.35
C PRO A 270 22.83 21.94 0.20
N ASN A 271 23.71 21.44 1.07
CA ASN A 271 24.10 20.02 1.04
C ASN A 271 22.97 19.11 1.52
N LEU A 272 22.18 19.58 2.48
CA LEU A 272 20.99 18.87 2.94
C LEU A 272 19.94 18.76 1.84
N MET A 273 19.66 19.85 1.14
CA MET A 273 18.73 19.89 0.01
C MET A 273 19.19 18.98 -1.14
N ARG A 274 20.51 18.94 -1.41
CA ARG A 274 21.10 18.04 -2.41
C ARG A 274 20.87 16.57 -2.06
N GLU A 275 21.14 16.19 -0.81
CA GLU A 275 20.94 14.80 -0.36
C GLU A 275 19.46 14.42 -0.28
N LEU A 276 18.57 15.37 0.02
CA LEU A 276 17.13 15.16 -0.04
C LEU A 276 16.67 14.91 -1.48
N ALA A 277 17.14 15.71 -2.44
CA ALA A 277 16.84 15.53 -3.87
C ALA A 277 17.31 14.18 -4.38
N ILE A 278 18.55 13.77 -4.07
CA ILE A 278 19.09 12.43 -4.40
C ILE A 278 18.20 11.33 -3.80
N SER A 279 17.76 11.48 -2.55
CA SER A 279 16.91 10.48 -1.89
C SER A 279 15.51 10.37 -2.52
N GLN A 280 15.04 11.43 -3.18
CA GLN A 280 13.73 11.49 -3.85
C GLN A 280 13.82 11.22 -5.36
N ASP A 281 14.97 10.77 -5.87
CA ASP A 281 15.25 10.60 -7.31
C ASP A 281 15.04 11.88 -8.14
N ILE A 282 15.30 13.04 -7.54
CA ILE A 282 15.26 14.33 -8.24
C ILE A 282 16.68 14.77 -8.55
N ASP A 283 16.90 15.27 -9.77
CA ASP A 283 18.18 15.83 -10.19
C ASP A 283 18.59 16.98 -9.25
N PRO A 284 19.70 16.86 -8.49
CA PRO A 284 20.05 17.85 -7.49
C PRO A 284 20.47 19.19 -8.08
N ASP A 285 20.99 19.18 -9.31
CA ASP A 285 21.42 20.40 -10.00
C ASP A 285 20.23 21.21 -10.52
N SER A 286 19.05 20.57 -10.64
CA SER A 286 17.79 21.24 -10.98
C SER A 286 17.12 21.95 -9.78
N LEU A 287 17.50 21.61 -8.54
CA LEU A 287 16.84 22.07 -7.32
C LEU A 287 17.74 22.90 -6.39
N VAL A 288 19.06 22.70 -6.43
CA VAL A 288 19.98 23.32 -5.48
C VAL A 288 20.83 24.36 -6.20
N ASN A 289 20.62 25.64 -5.87
CA ASN A 289 21.48 26.71 -6.37
C ASN A 289 22.92 26.53 -5.90
N ASP A 290 23.87 26.86 -6.77
CA ASP A 290 25.29 26.83 -6.45
C ASP A 290 25.63 27.82 -5.32
N GLN A 291 26.69 27.54 -4.55
CA GLN A 291 27.10 28.38 -3.42
C GLN A 291 27.33 29.85 -3.79
N ASN A 292 27.67 30.12 -5.05
CA ASN A 292 27.83 31.47 -5.58
C ASN A 292 26.48 32.17 -5.83
N GLU A 293 25.47 31.46 -6.34
CA GLU A 293 24.14 32.02 -6.56
C GLU A 293 23.39 32.22 -5.22
N ALA A 294 23.61 31.34 -4.25
CA ALA A 294 23.09 31.48 -2.89
C ALA A 294 23.66 32.72 -2.17
N GLN A 295 24.93 33.06 -2.39
CA GLN A 295 25.55 34.28 -1.85
C GLN A 295 24.97 35.55 -2.48
N VAL A 296 24.75 35.56 -3.79
CA VAL A 296 24.10 36.67 -4.50
C VAL A 296 22.67 36.88 -3.99
N TYR A 297 21.93 35.80 -3.76
CA TYR A 297 20.57 35.88 -3.21
C TYR A 297 20.55 36.33 -1.74
N ALA A 298 21.49 35.86 -0.91
CA ALA A 298 21.64 36.31 0.47
C ALA A 298 21.99 37.81 0.55
N GLN A 299 22.87 38.29 -0.33
CA GLN A 299 23.24 39.70 -0.41
C GLN A 299 22.08 40.56 -0.93
N MET A 300 21.27 40.04 -1.87
CA MET A 300 20.05 40.70 -2.34
C MET A 300 18.98 40.79 -1.23
N LEU A 301 18.80 39.73 -0.44
CA LEU A 301 17.83 39.70 0.66
C LEU A 301 18.27 40.60 1.82
N GLN A 302 19.56 40.64 2.13
CA GLN A 302 20.13 41.55 3.13
C GLN A 302 19.99 43.02 2.72
N GLY A 303 20.18 43.34 1.43
CA GLY A 303 19.93 44.68 0.88
C GLY A 303 18.45 45.08 0.92
N MET A 304 17.54 44.13 0.72
CA MET A 304 16.09 44.38 0.80
C MET A 304 15.62 44.63 2.24
N MET A 305 16.19 43.93 3.22
CA MET A 305 15.87 44.11 4.64
C MET A 305 16.43 45.42 5.20
N GLN A 306 17.59 45.86 4.71
CA GLN A 306 18.14 47.21 5.01
C GLN A 306 17.26 48.33 4.45
N ASN A 307 16.70 48.16 3.24
CA ASN A 307 15.78 49.14 2.65
C ASN A 307 14.43 49.20 3.38
N ALA A 308 13.95 48.10 3.96
CA ALA A 308 12.71 48.09 4.75
C ALA A 308 12.85 48.86 6.09
N GLN A 309 14.03 48.85 6.72
CA GLN A 309 14.29 49.64 7.94
C GLN A 309 14.52 51.13 7.67
N GLN A 310 14.94 51.52 6.46
CA GLN A 310 15.08 52.93 6.08
C GLN A 310 13.75 53.58 5.65
N ALA A 311 12.77 52.80 5.18
CA ALA A 311 11.44 53.33 4.82
C ALA A 311 10.53 53.66 6.01
N ALA A 312 10.83 53.18 7.23
CA ALA A 312 10.04 53.47 8.43
C ALA A 312 10.42 54.80 9.13
N GLY A 313 11.41 55.54 8.61
CA GLY A 313 11.94 56.78 9.23
C GLY A 313 11.46 58.09 8.60
N ALA A 314 10.64 58.06 7.55
CA ALA A 314 10.27 59.25 6.80
C ALA A 314 8.82 59.19 6.32
N GLU A 315 7.86 59.37 7.23
CA GLU A 315 6.54 59.97 6.95
C GLU A 315 5.75 60.11 8.26
N ALA A 316 6.18 61.04 9.11
CA ALA A 316 5.36 61.61 10.17
C ALA A 316 4.81 62.96 9.65
N GLY A 317 3.53 62.98 9.26
CA GLY A 317 2.85 64.17 8.74
C GLY A 317 1.32 64.03 8.68
N ASP A 318 0.67 64.50 9.75
CA ASP A 318 -0.68 65.08 9.94
C ASP A 318 -1.93 64.52 9.18
N PRO A 319 -3.03 64.14 9.89
CA PRO A 319 -4.28 63.64 9.29
C PRO A 319 -5.39 64.71 9.22
N THR A 320 -5.95 65.02 8.04
CA THR A 320 -7.29 65.65 7.95
C THR A 320 -8.07 65.39 6.65
N GLN A 321 -9.28 64.84 6.84
CA GLN A 321 -10.59 65.09 6.17
C GLN A 321 -10.84 64.79 4.66
N GLN A 322 -11.49 63.63 4.43
CA GLN A 322 -12.89 63.40 4.01
C GLN A 322 -13.49 63.93 2.66
N GLN A 323 -13.97 62.94 1.89
CA GLN A 323 -15.17 62.85 0.99
C GLN A 323 -15.18 63.37 -0.47
N GLY A 324 -15.46 62.44 -1.41
CA GLY A 324 -16.31 62.71 -2.58
C GLY A 324 -16.13 61.86 -3.87
N LEU A 325 -17.13 60.99 -4.13
CA LEU A 325 -17.59 60.41 -5.43
C LEU A 325 -16.90 59.17 -6.07
N ALA A 326 -17.69 58.08 -6.15
CA ALA A 326 -17.57 56.86 -6.97
C ALA A 326 -17.85 57.14 -8.48
N PRO A 327 -17.64 56.24 -9.49
CA PRO A 327 -17.77 54.76 -9.43
C PRO A 327 -16.86 53.89 -10.34
N ASN A 328 -17.00 52.56 -10.17
CA ASN A 328 -16.66 51.45 -11.07
C ASN A 328 -15.18 51.11 -11.37
N GLY A 329 -14.70 50.01 -10.78
CA GLY A 329 -13.51 49.28 -11.24
C GLY A 329 -12.72 48.57 -10.14
N GLY A 330 -13.37 47.73 -9.33
CA GLY A 330 -12.72 46.98 -8.25
C GLY A 330 -11.99 45.73 -8.75
N VAL A 331 -10.66 45.78 -8.68
CA VAL A 331 -9.72 44.67 -8.77
C VAL A 331 -10.04 43.53 -7.78
N PRO A 332 -9.72 42.25 -8.09
CA PRO A 332 -9.99 41.13 -7.19
C PRO A 332 -9.26 41.30 -5.85
N SER A 333 -10.00 41.07 -4.76
CA SER A 333 -9.51 41.06 -3.39
C SER A 333 -8.33 40.10 -3.23
N GLY A 334 -7.30 40.54 -2.50
CA GLY A 334 -6.18 39.69 -2.09
C GLY A 334 -6.60 38.48 -1.25
N PRO A 335 -5.69 37.52 -1.01
CA PRO A 335 -6.03 36.27 -0.35
C PRO A 335 -6.61 36.52 1.05
N PRO A 336 -7.68 35.81 1.45
CA PRO A 336 -8.19 35.85 2.82
C PRO A 336 -7.10 35.43 3.81
N GLY A 337 -7.08 36.06 4.99
CA GLY A 337 -6.20 35.69 6.09
C GLY A 337 -6.34 34.21 6.46
N ILE A 338 -5.22 33.61 6.86
CA ILE A 338 -5.12 32.20 7.26
C ILE A 338 -5.97 32.00 8.52
N ASP A 339 -7.01 31.17 8.40
CA ASP A 339 -7.80 30.67 9.52
C ASP A 339 -7.06 29.48 10.14
N ASP A 340 -6.62 29.63 11.40
CA ASP A 340 -5.90 28.60 12.17
C ASP A 340 -6.77 27.38 12.55
N SER A 341 -8.06 27.38 12.24
CA SER A 341 -8.99 26.32 12.67
C SER A 341 -9.09 25.11 11.74
N GLY A 342 -8.44 25.13 10.56
CA GLY A 342 -8.41 24.00 9.63
C GLY A 342 -9.79 23.50 9.16
N ARG A 343 -10.85 24.31 9.32
CA ARG A 343 -12.24 23.95 8.97
C ARG A 343 -12.89 25.01 8.09
N GLY A 344 -12.39 25.14 6.85
CA GLY A 344 -13.09 25.92 5.85
C GLY A 344 -12.34 26.07 4.53
N ASN A 345 -13.03 25.72 3.44
CA ASN A 345 -12.76 26.15 2.06
C ASN A 345 -11.42 25.74 1.41
N GLY A 346 -11.12 24.44 1.39
CA GLY A 346 -10.16 23.87 0.43
C GLY A 346 -8.68 24.06 0.75
N THR A 347 -8.32 24.65 1.89
CA THR A 347 -6.93 24.75 2.34
C THR A 347 -6.42 23.39 2.82
N ILE A 348 -5.52 22.78 2.05
CA ILE A 348 -4.76 21.58 2.47
C ILE A 348 -3.55 22.05 3.29
N GLY A 349 -3.72 22.10 4.61
CA GLY A 349 -2.66 22.39 5.57
C GLY A 349 -2.91 21.67 6.88
N VAL A 350 -1.85 21.23 7.55
CA VAL A 350 -1.94 20.75 8.94
C VAL A 350 -2.13 21.98 9.83
N GLY A 351 -3.33 22.17 10.36
CA GLY A 351 -3.61 23.23 11.33
C GLY A 351 -2.73 23.08 12.57
N THR A 352 -2.34 24.20 13.15
CA THR A 352 -1.48 24.27 14.34
C THR A 352 -2.20 23.61 15.53
N ALA A 353 -1.56 22.68 16.23
CA ALA A 353 -2.16 22.06 17.42
C ALA A 353 -2.27 23.10 18.55
N PRO A 354 -3.45 23.24 19.20
CA PRO A 354 -3.65 24.25 20.24
C PRO A 354 -2.76 23.97 21.46
N SER A 355 -2.23 25.05 22.03
CA SER A 355 -1.36 25.02 23.21
C SER A 355 -2.19 24.83 24.49
N ALA A 356 -1.54 24.38 25.58
CA ALA A 356 -2.23 24.24 26.87
C ALA A 356 -2.80 25.60 27.32
N GLY A 357 -4.14 25.69 27.40
CA GLY A 357 -4.88 26.91 27.76
C GLY A 357 -5.66 27.57 26.60
N GLU A 358 -5.54 27.07 25.36
CA GLU A 358 -6.33 27.56 24.22
C GLU A 358 -7.65 26.78 24.04
N ALA A 359 -8.64 27.45 23.43
CA ALA A 359 -9.95 26.86 23.16
C ALA A 359 -9.82 25.67 22.18
N GLY A 360 -10.04 24.45 22.68
CA GLY A 360 -9.90 23.20 21.91
C GLY A 360 -8.81 22.24 22.42
N PHE A 361 -8.02 22.65 23.43
CA PHE A 361 -7.06 21.77 24.10
C PHE A 361 -7.79 20.79 25.06
N THR A 362 -7.53 19.48 24.93
CA THR A 362 -8.21 18.42 25.71
C THR A 362 -7.26 17.63 26.64
N GLY A 363 -6.00 18.07 26.80
CA GLY A 363 -5.04 17.44 27.71
C GLY A 363 -5.18 17.94 29.15
N ASN A 364 -5.04 17.03 30.13
CA ASN A 364 -4.94 17.43 31.55
C ASN A 364 -3.57 18.08 31.81
N ALA A 365 -3.56 19.25 32.46
CA ALA A 365 -2.33 19.91 32.89
C ALA A 365 -1.59 19.06 33.93
N PRO A 366 -0.24 18.96 33.87
CA PRO A 366 0.52 18.25 34.89
C PRO A 366 0.39 18.97 36.24
N GLN A 367 -0.03 18.23 37.27
CA GLN A 367 -0.05 18.71 38.65
C GLN A 367 1.40 18.82 39.14
N VAL A 368 1.76 19.99 39.65
CA VAL A 368 3.03 20.21 40.33
C VAL A 368 2.94 19.50 41.69
N GLU A 369 3.69 18.42 41.87
CA GLU A 369 3.90 17.82 43.20
C GLU A 369 4.67 18.82 44.08
N GLU A 370 4.14 19.07 45.28
CA GLU A 370 4.78 19.80 46.38
C GLU A 370 5.38 18.81 47.39
#